data_AF-A0A1F3JMW6-F1
#
_entry.id   AF-A0A1F3JMW6-F1
#
_cell.length_a   1.000
_cell.length_b   1.000
_cell.length_c   1.000
_cell.angle_alpha   90.00
_cell.angle_beta   90.00
_cell.angle_gamma   90.00
#
_symmetry.space_group_name_H-M   'P 1'
#
loop_
_entity.id
_entity.type
_entity.pdbx_description
1 polymer ?
#
loop_
_entity_poly.entity_id
_entity_poly.type
_entity_poly.pdbx_seq_one_letter_code
_entity_poly.pdbx_strand_id
1 'polypeptide(L)'
;MKNRRLLVLVGLLTFIFIWGCDQRTDEVQPTACFTASKITAKVDEIIVFDNCSTDAETYGWTFGDGNTSTEISPSHKYLEEGEFTVRLVAKNKTLIDEETIAIVVEASVDPELYDGIESWIVHYSNDFSTDNGDWTVGTNEYYSASISGGNYNIQNYYTESSYLFWTNVATMPLSTKNFDIELKIKNTIDPINYGSGLIWGVNSDVGWYYFRISSGYYVLGDTDSGQWIDWTEGASTTDYNLLTVRKYDDTYYFFLNKTLVYTRAYSTDFGSKFGIIIDQSGAAAIDFIGIYLVDEGKKTGNIVPTSLSIEERSGCASKKEVSLKRIN
;
A
#
# COMPACT_ATOMS: atom_id res chain seq x y z
N MET A 1 -117.44 0.34 -37.70
CA MET A 1 -116.27 -0.02 -36.87
C MET A 1 -115.33 1.20 -36.85
N LYS A 2 -115.57 2.16 -35.94
CA LYS A 2 -114.70 2.57 -34.79
C LYS A 2 -113.27 2.97 -35.22
N ASN A 3 -112.98 4.25 -35.53
CA ASN A 3 -112.73 5.43 -34.67
C ASN A 3 -111.49 5.33 -33.73
N ARG A 4 -110.50 6.19 -34.05
CA ARG A 4 -109.68 7.08 -33.18
C ARG A 4 -108.24 6.72 -32.75
N ARG A 5 -107.36 7.69 -33.10
CA ARG A 5 -106.32 8.39 -32.27
C ARG A 5 -105.02 7.62 -32.01
N LEU A 6 -103.85 8.24 -31.76
CA LEU A 6 -103.29 9.59 -31.86
C LEU A 6 -101.80 9.41 -31.46
N LEU A 7 -100.91 10.20 -32.08
CA LEU A 7 -99.49 10.43 -31.79
C LEU A 7 -99.09 10.42 -30.29
N VAL A 8 -97.96 9.79 -29.96
CA VAL A 8 -96.98 10.28 -28.97
C VAL A 8 -95.57 9.89 -29.45
N LEU A 9 -94.77 10.89 -29.82
CA LEU A 9 -93.31 10.77 -30.02
C LEU A 9 -92.65 10.74 -28.63
N VAL A 10 -91.83 9.71 -28.34
CA VAL A 10 -90.96 9.67 -27.17
C VAL A 10 -89.56 10.12 -27.64
N GLY A 11 -89.08 11.25 -27.09
CA GLY A 11 -87.76 11.79 -27.40
C GLY A 11 -86.63 10.92 -26.83
N LEU A 12 -85.68 10.54 -27.70
CA LEU A 12 -84.44 9.87 -27.33
C LEU A 12 -83.46 10.93 -26.78
N LEU A 13 -83.22 10.93 -25.46
CA LEU A 13 -82.11 11.67 -24.85
C LEU A 13 -80.94 10.71 -24.69
N THR A 14 -80.05 10.65 -25.68
CA THR A 14 -78.79 9.89 -25.55
C THR A 14 -77.78 10.75 -24.78
N PHE A 15 -77.60 10.45 -23.48
CA PHE A 15 -76.42 10.85 -22.75
C PHE A 15 -75.21 10.17 -23.40
N ILE A 16 -74.36 10.94 -24.07
CA ILE A 16 -73.03 10.49 -24.46
C ILE A 16 -72.21 10.46 -23.16
N PHE A 17 -72.17 9.30 -22.51
CA PHE A 17 -71.13 9.01 -21.53
C PHE A 17 -69.83 8.85 -22.31
N ILE A 18 -69.07 9.94 -22.43
CA ILE A 18 -67.66 9.87 -22.79
C ILE A 18 -66.98 9.16 -21.63
N TRP A 19 -66.88 7.83 -21.71
CA TRP A 19 -65.83 7.09 -21.02
C TRP A 19 -64.52 7.52 -21.67
N GLY A 20 -64.01 8.66 -21.22
CA GLY A 20 -62.58 8.88 -21.27
C GLY A 20 -61.99 7.82 -20.35
N CYS A 21 -61.48 6.73 -20.92
CA CYS A 21 -60.48 5.94 -20.23
C CYS A 21 -59.34 6.90 -19.92
N ASP A 22 -59.24 7.32 -18.66
CA ASP A 22 -58.00 7.86 -18.12
C ASP A 22 -56.96 6.75 -18.24
N GLN A 23 -56.15 6.80 -19.30
CA GLN A 23 -55.02 5.90 -19.50
C GLN A 23 -53.97 6.32 -18.48
N ARG A 24 -54.11 5.87 -17.24
CA ARG A 24 -53.03 5.94 -16.25
C ARG A 24 -51.87 5.14 -16.82
N THR A 25 -50.88 5.82 -17.38
CA THR A 25 -49.61 5.19 -17.73
C THR A 25 -48.98 4.74 -16.42
N ASP A 26 -48.98 3.43 -16.16
CA ASP A 26 -48.23 2.87 -15.05
C ASP A 26 -46.76 3.22 -15.27
N GLU A 27 -46.27 4.14 -14.46
CA GLU A 27 -44.90 4.61 -14.54
C GLU A 27 -43.97 3.52 -14.03
N VAL A 28 -43.05 3.06 -14.88
CA VAL A 28 -42.06 2.05 -14.52
C VAL A 28 -40.99 2.72 -13.67
N GLN A 29 -40.76 2.19 -12.46
CA GLN A 29 -39.72 2.67 -11.55
C GLN A 29 -38.34 2.37 -12.18
N PRO A 30 -37.45 3.37 -12.34
CA PRO A 30 -36.08 3.12 -12.74
C PRO A 30 -35.37 2.26 -11.68
N THR A 31 -34.46 1.39 -12.11
CA THR A 31 -33.57 0.64 -11.22
C THR A 31 -32.15 1.11 -11.47
N ALA A 32 -31.52 1.74 -10.49
CA ALA A 32 -30.13 2.18 -10.58
C ALA A 32 -29.19 0.97 -10.44
N CYS A 33 -28.16 0.94 -11.28
CA CYS A 33 -27.16 -0.12 -11.27
C CYS A 33 -25.89 0.38 -11.95
N PHE A 34 -24.73 0.10 -11.35
CA PHE A 34 -23.46 0.26 -12.02
C PHE A 34 -22.39 -0.69 -11.46
N THR A 35 -21.32 -0.87 -12.22
CA THR A 35 -20.08 -1.51 -11.77
C THR A 35 -18.91 -0.54 -11.91
N ALA A 36 -17.84 -0.80 -11.16
CA ALA A 36 -16.57 -0.11 -11.31
C ALA A 36 -15.52 -1.08 -11.84
N SER A 37 -14.62 -0.62 -12.71
CA SER A 37 -13.51 -1.44 -13.20
C SER A 37 -12.58 -1.92 -12.08
N LYS A 38 -12.54 -1.17 -10.96
CA LYS A 38 -11.76 -1.42 -9.75
C LYS A 38 -12.49 -0.85 -8.54
N ILE A 39 -12.39 -1.52 -7.40
CA ILE A 39 -12.84 -1.00 -6.09
C ILE A 39 -11.68 -0.52 -5.20
N THR A 40 -10.44 -0.84 -5.61
CA THR A 40 -9.20 -0.31 -5.04
C THR A 40 -8.32 0.22 -6.18
N ALA A 41 -7.82 1.44 -6.06
CA ALA A 41 -6.99 2.10 -7.07
C ALA A 41 -5.94 3.00 -6.42
N LYS A 42 -4.94 3.44 -7.19
CA LYS A 42 -3.96 4.44 -6.76
C LYS A 42 -4.42 5.86 -7.13
N VAL A 43 -3.89 6.87 -6.43
CA VAL A 43 -4.06 8.27 -6.84
C VAL A 43 -3.67 8.43 -8.32
N ASP A 44 -4.46 9.23 -9.05
CA ASP A 44 -4.38 9.48 -10.50
C ASP A 44 -4.63 8.27 -11.42
N GLU A 45 -5.01 7.11 -10.87
CA GLU A 45 -5.42 5.95 -11.66
C GLU A 45 -6.85 6.10 -12.20
N ILE A 46 -7.06 5.77 -13.48
CA ILE A 46 -8.38 5.85 -14.12
C ILE A 46 -9.25 4.69 -13.65
N ILE A 47 -10.45 5.01 -13.15
CA ILE A 47 -11.53 4.06 -12.89
C ILE A 47 -12.64 4.32 -13.90
N VAL A 48 -13.12 3.26 -14.55
CA VAL A 48 -14.25 3.31 -15.48
C VAL A 48 -15.49 2.78 -14.76
N PHE A 49 -16.60 3.49 -14.90
CA PHE A 49 -17.89 3.09 -14.33
C PHE A 49 -18.85 2.69 -15.44
N ASP A 50 -19.36 1.46 -15.36
CA ASP A 50 -20.28 0.92 -16.35
C ASP A 50 -21.70 0.90 -15.79
N ASN A 51 -22.59 1.66 -16.41
CA ASN A 51 -23.98 1.75 -16.02
C ASN A 51 -24.80 0.57 -16.55
N CYS A 52 -25.51 -0.10 -15.65
CA CYS A 52 -26.43 -1.21 -15.92
C CYS A 52 -27.88 -0.89 -15.52
N SER A 53 -28.20 0.39 -15.31
CA SER A 53 -29.51 0.85 -14.86
C SER A 53 -30.60 0.58 -15.91
N THR A 54 -31.82 0.30 -15.46
CA THR A 54 -32.99 0.10 -16.34
C THR A 54 -34.04 1.18 -16.13
N ASP A 55 -34.87 1.39 -17.15
CA ASP A 55 -36.05 2.26 -17.11
C ASP A 55 -35.76 3.74 -16.74
N ALA A 56 -34.52 4.19 -16.97
CA ALA A 56 -34.04 5.55 -16.75
C ALA A 56 -33.75 6.29 -18.08
N GLU A 57 -33.93 7.62 -18.07
CA GLU A 57 -33.67 8.50 -19.21
C GLU A 57 -32.43 9.38 -19.01
N THR A 58 -32.05 9.65 -17.76
CA THR A 58 -30.93 10.52 -17.38
C THR A 58 -30.16 9.98 -16.20
N TYR A 59 -28.88 10.35 -16.11
CA TYR A 59 -27.95 9.86 -15.10
C TYR A 59 -27.20 11.03 -14.45
N GLY A 60 -27.01 10.95 -13.15
CA GLY A 60 -26.21 11.90 -12.38
C GLY A 60 -25.24 11.16 -11.46
N TRP A 61 -23.97 11.49 -11.54
CA TRP A 61 -22.90 10.87 -10.77
C TRP A 61 -22.33 11.86 -9.77
N THR A 62 -22.03 11.38 -8.57
CA THR A 62 -21.15 12.06 -7.61
C THR A 62 -20.07 11.08 -7.18
N PHE A 63 -18.81 11.48 -7.26
CA PHE A 63 -17.68 10.59 -6.97
C PHE A 63 -17.21 10.63 -5.50
N GLY A 64 -17.78 11.51 -4.68
CA GLY A 64 -17.42 11.64 -3.26
C GLY A 64 -16.25 12.58 -2.97
N ASP A 65 -15.56 13.07 -4.01
CA ASP A 65 -14.44 14.03 -3.96
C ASP A 65 -14.86 15.47 -4.36
N GLY A 66 -16.16 15.70 -4.52
CA GLY A 66 -16.73 16.97 -5.00
C GLY A 66 -16.92 17.05 -6.52
N ASN A 67 -16.39 16.10 -7.31
CA ASN A 67 -16.62 16.02 -8.75
C ASN A 67 -17.93 15.29 -9.09
N THR A 68 -18.49 15.63 -10.26
CA THR A 68 -19.76 15.08 -10.75
C THR A 68 -19.71 14.81 -12.25
N SER A 69 -20.62 13.97 -12.76
CA SER A 69 -20.79 13.71 -14.20
C SER A 69 -22.25 13.43 -14.55
N THR A 70 -22.60 13.62 -15.83
CA THR A 70 -23.91 13.26 -16.41
C THR A 70 -23.78 12.28 -17.58
N GLU A 71 -22.59 11.74 -17.81
CA GLU A 71 -22.37 10.72 -18.84
C GLU A 71 -23.07 9.41 -18.47
N ILE A 72 -23.40 8.61 -19.47
CA ILE A 72 -24.04 7.30 -19.25
C ILE A 72 -23.11 6.39 -18.44
N SER A 73 -21.84 6.29 -18.86
CA SER A 73 -20.77 5.50 -18.23
C SER A 73 -19.49 6.36 -18.19
N PRO A 74 -19.23 7.11 -17.11
CA PRO A 74 -18.07 7.99 -17.02
C PRO A 74 -16.78 7.24 -16.66
N SER A 75 -15.66 7.93 -16.84
CA SER A 75 -14.41 7.58 -16.16
C SER A 75 -14.03 8.69 -15.18
N HIS A 76 -13.35 8.34 -14.10
CA HIS A 76 -12.92 9.29 -13.08
C HIS A 76 -11.52 8.96 -12.56
N LYS A 77 -10.84 9.98 -12.03
CA LYS A 77 -9.53 9.89 -11.37
C LYS A 77 -9.61 10.65 -10.05
N TYR A 78 -9.08 10.06 -8.99
CA TYR A 78 -8.97 10.69 -7.68
C TYR A 78 -7.57 11.27 -7.49
N LEU A 79 -7.48 12.52 -7.03
CA LEU A 79 -6.21 13.22 -6.80
C LEU A 79 -5.71 13.13 -5.35
N GLU A 80 -6.54 12.64 -4.45
CA GLU A 80 -6.23 12.44 -3.03
C GLU A 80 -6.49 10.97 -2.66
N GLU A 81 -5.72 10.45 -1.72
CA GLU A 81 -5.99 9.14 -1.12
C GLU A 81 -7.19 9.21 -0.17
N GLY A 82 -7.86 8.09 0.02
CA GLY A 82 -9.01 8.00 0.91
C GLY A 82 -10.09 7.03 0.42
N GLU A 83 -11.16 6.94 1.19
CA GLU A 83 -12.36 6.19 0.82
C GLU A 83 -13.40 7.16 0.25
N PHE A 84 -13.80 6.91 -1.00
CA PHE A 84 -14.74 7.75 -1.73
C PHE A 84 -16.03 6.98 -2.04
N THR A 85 -17.17 7.53 -1.65
CA THR A 85 -18.49 6.96 -1.98
C THR A 85 -18.96 7.47 -3.34
N VAL A 86 -18.92 6.60 -4.34
CA VAL A 86 -19.49 6.87 -5.66
C VAL A 86 -20.99 6.60 -5.61
N ARG A 87 -21.79 7.54 -6.11
CA ARG A 87 -23.24 7.44 -6.19
C ARG A 87 -23.71 7.72 -7.61
N LEU A 88 -24.53 6.83 -8.14
CA LEU A 88 -25.30 7.01 -9.38
C LEU A 88 -26.75 7.29 -9.02
N VAL A 89 -27.32 8.34 -9.60
CA VAL A 89 -28.76 8.61 -9.61
C VAL A 89 -29.29 8.38 -11.02
N ALA A 90 -30.16 7.38 -11.17
CA ALA A 90 -30.86 7.08 -12.41
C ALA A 90 -32.28 7.65 -12.36
N LYS A 91 -32.65 8.45 -13.37
CA LYS A 91 -33.91 9.20 -13.36
C LYS A 91 -34.67 9.03 -14.67
N ASN A 92 -35.99 8.82 -14.58
CA ASN A 92 -36.91 8.98 -15.69
C ASN A 92 -37.77 10.25 -15.53
N LYS A 93 -38.90 10.36 -16.23
CA LYS A 93 -39.72 11.57 -16.23
C LYS A 93 -40.17 12.03 -14.84
N THR A 94 -40.42 11.10 -13.93
CA THR A 94 -41.10 11.42 -12.66
C THR A 94 -40.52 10.69 -11.46
N LEU A 95 -39.79 9.58 -11.66
CA LEU A 95 -39.16 8.78 -10.62
C LEU A 95 -37.63 8.77 -10.71
N ILE A 96 -37.01 8.46 -9.56
CA ILE A 96 -35.56 8.33 -9.39
C ILE A 96 -35.25 7.05 -8.62
N ASP A 97 -34.07 6.51 -8.85
CA ASP A 97 -33.45 5.48 -8.03
C ASP A 97 -31.95 5.76 -7.91
N GLU A 98 -31.31 5.19 -6.90
CA GLU A 98 -29.88 5.42 -6.63
C GLU A 98 -29.14 4.15 -6.20
N GLU A 99 -27.86 4.09 -6.55
CA GLU A 99 -26.94 3.02 -6.16
C GLU A 99 -25.62 3.64 -5.70
N THR A 100 -24.93 2.99 -4.75
CA THR A 100 -23.64 3.47 -4.23
C THR A 100 -22.60 2.36 -4.13
N ILE A 101 -21.34 2.67 -4.43
CA ILE A 101 -20.18 1.79 -4.24
C ILE A 101 -19.05 2.61 -3.58
N ALA A 102 -18.36 2.01 -2.60
CA ALA A 102 -17.14 2.58 -2.01
C ALA A 102 -15.90 2.25 -2.87
N ILE A 103 -15.08 3.25 -3.14
CA ILE A 103 -13.79 3.13 -3.81
C ILE A 103 -12.70 3.50 -2.81
N VAL A 104 -11.74 2.61 -2.61
CA VAL A 104 -10.55 2.90 -1.81
C VAL A 104 -9.43 3.38 -2.74
N VAL A 105 -8.99 4.61 -2.55
CA VAL A 105 -7.86 5.19 -3.28
C VAL A 105 -6.67 5.21 -2.34
N GLU A 106 -5.66 4.43 -2.67
CA GLU A 106 -4.39 4.41 -1.96
C GLU A 106 -3.48 5.50 -2.53
N ALA A 107 -2.59 6.07 -1.71
CA ALA A 107 -1.55 6.98 -2.20
C ALA A 107 -0.91 6.45 -3.49
N SER A 108 -0.81 7.33 -4.48
CA SER A 108 0.13 7.09 -5.57
C SER A 108 1.51 7.12 -4.94
N VAL A 109 2.16 5.96 -4.97
CA VAL A 109 3.55 5.88 -4.59
C VAL A 109 4.30 6.65 -5.66
N ASP A 110 4.96 7.73 -5.28
CA ASP A 110 5.93 8.36 -6.16
C ASP A 110 7.20 7.47 -6.20
N PRO A 111 7.44 6.69 -7.27
CA PRO A 111 8.68 5.96 -7.41
C PRO A 111 9.89 6.90 -7.54
N GLU A 112 9.70 8.19 -7.88
CA GLU A 112 10.76 9.19 -8.03
C GLU A 112 11.33 9.64 -6.68
N LEU A 113 10.64 9.39 -5.57
CA LEU A 113 11.20 9.61 -4.23
C LEU A 113 12.42 8.70 -3.99
N TYR A 114 12.56 7.59 -4.74
CA TYR A 114 13.76 6.76 -4.75
C TYR A 114 14.96 7.44 -5.43
N ASP A 115 14.69 8.15 -6.53
CA ASP A 115 15.69 8.69 -7.45
C ASP A 115 16.06 10.17 -7.20
N GLY A 116 15.24 10.93 -6.46
CA GLY A 116 15.47 12.35 -6.16
C GLY A 116 16.50 12.67 -5.07
N ILE A 117 17.18 11.67 -4.50
CA ILE A 117 18.17 11.87 -3.44
C ILE A 117 19.57 11.73 -4.01
N GLU A 118 20.19 12.86 -4.34
CA GLU A 118 21.52 12.93 -4.97
C GLU A 118 22.66 12.49 -4.06
N SER A 119 22.47 12.53 -2.73
CA SER A 119 23.54 12.18 -1.80
C SER A 119 23.02 11.64 -0.46
N TRP A 120 23.68 10.59 -0.01
CA TRP A 120 23.44 9.92 1.26
C TRP A 120 24.68 10.02 2.14
N ILE A 121 24.47 10.34 3.41
CA ILE A 121 25.50 10.34 4.43
C ILE A 121 25.37 9.02 5.20
N VAL A 122 26.45 8.24 5.25
CA VAL A 122 26.48 7.02 6.07
C VAL A 122 26.43 7.43 7.54
N HIS A 123 25.33 7.08 8.21
CA HIS A 123 25.21 7.23 9.67
C HIS A 123 25.77 6.00 10.38
N TYR A 124 25.47 4.82 9.83
CA TYR A 124 26.01 3.56 10.28
C TYR A 124 25.97 2.54 9.13
N SER A 125 26.96 1.67 9.04
CA SER A 125 26.93 0.55 8.11
C SER A 125 27.83 -0.57 8.62
N ASN A 126 27.40 -1.81 8.43
CA ASN A 126 28.20 -2.99 8.68
C ASN A 126 28.00 -3.99 7.53
N ASP A 127 29.09 -4.33 6.86
CA ASP A 127 29.14 -5.30 5.75
C ASP A 127 29.58 -6.70 6.21
N PHE A 128 29.80 -6.87 7.52
CA PHE A 128 30.21 -8.11 8.17
C PHE A 128 31.45 -8.76 7.53
N SER A 129 32.32 -7.94 6.93
CA SER A 129 33.62 -8.39 6.41
C SER A 129 34.60 -8.77 7.52
N THR A 130 34.47 -8.12 8.69
CA THR A 130 35.24 -8.39 9.90
C THR A 130 34.38 -8.21 11.15
N ASP A 131 34.69 -8.96 12.20
CA ASP A 131 34.10 -8.71 13.52
C ASP A 131 34.78 -7.50 14.19
N ASN A 132 34.03 -6.42 14.33
CA ASN A 132 34.45 -5.18 14.97
C ASN A 132 33.84 -4.99 16.37
N GLY A 133 33.11 -5.99 16.89
CA GLY A 133 32.43 -5.93 18.19
C GLY A 133 31.11 -5.14 18.21
N ASP A 134 30.61 -4.68 17.05
CA ASP A 134 29.37 -3.89 16.96
C ASP A 134 28.11 -4.71 17.24
N TRP A 135 28.19 -6.01 16.96
CA TRP A 135 27.08 -6.96 17.00
C TRP A 135 27.39 -8.11 17.96
N THR A 136 26.33 -8.66 18.55
CA THR A 136 26.43 -9.84 19.41
C THR A 136 27.02 -11.03 18.63
N VAL A 137 28.12 -11.60 19.13
CA VAL A 137 28.72 -12.83 18.61
C VAL A 137 28.86 -13.82 19.75
N GLY A 138 28.53 -15.09 19.50
CA GLY A 138 28.58 -16.15 20.50
C GLY A 138 27.54 -17.23 20.27
N THR A 139 27.63 -18.28 21.08
CA THR A 139 26.68 -19.39 21.07
C THR A 139 26.31 -19.77 22.48
N ASN A 140 25.02 -20.01 22.72
CA ASN A 140 24.50 -20.59 23.95
C ASN A 140 23.28 -21.49 23.64
N GLU A 141 22.51 -21.85 24.65
CA GLU A 141 21.31 -22.70 24.50
C GLU A 141 20.14 -22.04 23.75
N TYR A 142 20.17 -20.72 23.55
CA TYR A 142 19.09 -19.94 22.97
C TYR A 142 19.37 -19.47 21.53
N TYR A 143 20.64 -19.20 21.21
CA TYR A 143 21.02 -18.70 19.89
C TYR A 143 22.45 -19.09 19.51
N SER A 144 22.74 -18.95 18.22
CA SER A 144 24.11 -18.76 17.72
C SER A 144 24.21 -17.52 16.84
N ALA A 145 25.33 -16.83 16.93
CA ALA A 145 25.64 -15.63 16.17
C ALA A 145 27.14 -15.62 15.84
N SER A 146 27.49 -15.52 14.56
CA SER A 146 28.89 -15.54 14.12
C SER A 146 29.10 -14.72 12.85
N ILE A 147 30.24 -14.02 12.77
CA ILE A 147 30.65 -13.33 11.56
C ILE A 147 31.64 -14.22 10.82
N SER A 148 31.24 -14.71 9.65
CA SER A 148 32.10 -15.58 8.82
C SER A 148 31.68 -15.54 7.36
N GLY A 149 32.65 -15.67 6.45
CA GLY A 149 32.39 -15.67 5.01
C GLY A 149 31.79 -14.38 4.47
N GLY A 150 32.03 -13.24 5.14
CA GLY A 150 31.44 -11.95 4.79
C GLY A 150 29.95 -11.83 5.14
N ASN A 151 29.46 -12.64 6.07
CA ASN A 151 28.09 -12.59 6.55
C ASN A 151 28.04 -12.62 8.07
N TYR A 152 27.01 -12.00 8.63
CA TYR A 152 26.56 -12.28 9.99
C TYR A 152 25.53 -13.40 9.95
N ASN A 153 25.90 -14.54 10.51
CA ASN A 153 25.10 -15.77 10.52
C ASN A 153 24.48 -15.92 11.90
N ILE A 154 23.16 -15.93 11.95
CA ILE A 154 22.37 -15.94 13.18
C ILE A 154 21.32 -17.04 13.15
N GLN A 155 21.09 -17.65 14.31
CA GLN A 155 20.07 -18.68 14.48
C GLN A 155 19.39 -18.54 15.83
N ASN A 156 18.07 -18.65 15.83
CA ASN A 156 17.24 -18.76 17.02
C ASN A 156 16.95 -20.24 17.29
N TYR A 157 17.29 -20.72 18.48
CA TYR A 157 16.99 -22.08 18.92
C TYR A 157 15.66 -22.19 19.67
N TYR A 158 15.04 -21.08 20.07
CA TYR A 158 13.72 -21.13 20.68
C TYR A 158 12.69 -21.68 19.71
N THR A 159 11.86 -22.59 20.22
CA THR A 159 10.73 -23.17 19.48
C THR A 159 9.42 -22.43 19.73
N GLU A 160 9.41 -21.45 20.66
CA GLU A 160 8.18 -20.80 21.13
C GLU A 160 8.22 -19.26 21.07
N SER A 161 9.39 -18.65 20.88
CA SER A 161 9.55 -17.20 20.82
C SER A 161 10.57 -16.76 19.77
N SER A 162 10.48 -15.50 19.36
CA SER A 162 11.49 -14.86 18.51
C SER A 162 12.73 -14.48 19.33
N TYR A 163 13.89 -14.42 18.67
CA TYR A 163 15.12 -13.87 19.23
C TYR A 163 15.51 -12.58 18.52
N LEU A 164 16.05 -11.63 19.29
CA LEU A 164 16.40 -10.29 18.83
C LEU A 164 17.92 -10.13 18.88
N PHE A 165 18.51 -9.74 17.75
CA PHE A 165 19.93 -9.47 17.61
C PHE A 165 20.14 -7.97 17.44
N TRP A 166 20.99 -7.40 18.30
CA TRP A 166 21.16 -5.95 18.43
C TRP A 166 22.56 -5.50 18.03
N THR A 167 22.66 -4.26 17.57
CA THR A 167 23.90 -3.50 17.63
C THR A 167 24.01 -2.74 18.95
N ASN A 168 25.22 -2.61 19.49
CA ASN A 168 25.49 -1.88 20.73
C ASN A 168 26.11 -0.50 20.51
N VAL A 169 26.43 -0.15 19.26
CA VAL A 169 27.27 1.02 18.94
C VAL A 169 26.53 2.11 18.19
N ALA A 170 25.35 1.81 17.65
CA ALA A 170 24.58 2.72 16.82
C ALA A 170 23.11 2.77 17.23
N THR A 171 22.51 3.94 17.04
CA THR A 171 21.07 4.17 17.15
C THR A 171 20.57 4.81 15.86
N MET A 172 19.27 4.67 15.61
CA MET A 172 18.56 5.43 14.59
C MET A 172 18.80 6.94 14.73
N PRO A 173 18.72 7.67 13.61
CA PRO A 173 18.83 9.12 13.61
C PRO A 173 17.65 9.78 14.33
N LEU A 174 17.82 11.06 14.65
CA LEU A 174 16.76 11.88 15.23
C LEU A 174 15.53 11.92 14.32
N SER A 175 14.34 11.98 14.92
CA SER A 175 13.04 11.98 14.22
C SER A 175 12.90 13.06 13.14
N THR A 176 13.66 14.16 13.27
CA THR A 176 13.67 15.27 12.32
C THR A 176 14.42 14.99 11.03
N LYS A 177 15.17 13.88 10.92
CA LYS A 177 15.97 13.55 9.74
C LYS A 177 15.23 12.62 8.80
N ASN A 178 15.54 12.74 7.51
CA ASN A 178 15.15 11.77 6.49
C ASN A 178 16.25 10.72 6.36
N PHE A 179 15.86 9.45 6.31
CA PHE A 179 16.82 8.34 6.38
C PHE A 179 16.32 7.08 5.69
N ASP A 180 17.27 6.24 5.33
CA ASP A 180 17.05 4.84 4.97
C ASP A 180 17.63 3.93 6.04
N ILE A 181 16.90 2.87 6.36
CA ILE A 181 17.46 1.66 6.95
C ILE A 181 17.42 0.57 5.89
N GLU A 182 18.55 -0.05 5.62
CA GLU A 182 18.66 -1.17 4.68
C GLU A 182 19.17 -2.41 5.40
N LEU A 183 18.54 -3.55 5.10
CA LEU A 183 18.96 -4.87 5.55
C LEU A 183 18.95 -5.82 4.36
N LYS A 184 20.08 -6.50 4.12
CA LYS A 184 20.13 -7.58 3.12
C LYS A 184 20.26 -8.92 3.81
N ILE A 185 19.15 -9.68 3.78
CA ILE A 185 18.93 -10.89 4.58
C ILE A 185 18.52 -12.06 3.71
N LYS A 186 19.00 -13.25 4.05
CA LYS A 186 18.53 -14.53 3.50
C LYS A 186 18.21 -15.48 4.63
N ASN A 187 16.98 -16.02 4.66
CA ASN A 187 16.66 -17.13 5.55
C ASN A 187 17.42 -18.38 5.08
N THR A 188 18.25 -18.94 5.95
CA THR A 188 18.95 -20.22 5.72
C THR A 188 18.15 -21.38 6.30
N ILE A 189 17.32 -21.11 7.31
CA ILE A 189 16.25 -21.96 7.80
C ILE A 189 15.04 -21.05 7.95
N ASP A 190 13.96 -21.33 7.23
CA ASP A 190 12.77 -20.51 7.30
C ASP A 190 12.08 -20.67 8.66
N PRO A 191 11.71 -19.57 9.35
CA PRO A 191 11.05 -19.64 10.65
C PRO A 191 9.62 -20.17 10.56
N ILE A 192 9.11 -20.73 11.66
CA ILE A 192 7.82 -21.44 11.65
C ILE A 192 6.59 -20.51 11.59
N ASN A 193 6.66 -19.30 12.18
CA ASN A 193 5.47 -18.43 12.30
C ASN A 193 5.68 -17.03 11.72
N TYR A 194 6.53 -16.21 12.35
CA TYR A 194 6.57 -14.78 12.08
C TYR A 194 7.78 -14.30 11.28
N GLY A 195 8.46 -15.22 10.58
CA GLY A 195 9.56 -14.91 9.68
C GLY A 195 10.78 -14.24 10.34
N SER A 196 11.63 -13.66 9.51
CA SER A 196 12.86 -12.99 9.93
C SER A 196 12.95 -11.62 9.28
N GLY A 197 13.59 -10.64 9.92
CA GLY A 197 13.86 -9.39 9.23
C GLY A 197 14.26 -8.25 10.13
N LEU A 198 14.00 -7.04 9.64
CA LEU A 198 14.40 -5.80 10.27
C LEU A 198 13.41 -5.41 11.37
N ILE A 199 13.94 -4.92 12.48
CA ILE A 199 13.17 -4.20 13.50
C ILE A 199 13.83 -2.86 13.78
N TRP A 200 13.01 -1.86 14.07
CA TRP A 200 13.47 -0.51 14.39
C TRP A 200 12.44 0.20 15.25
N GLY A 201 12.82 1.35 15.82
CA GLY A 201 11.90 2.05 16.72
C GLY A 201 11.83 1.44 18.12
N VAL A 202 12.81 0.63 18.53
CA VAL A 202 12.68 -0.13 19.78
C VAL A 202 12.92 0.79 20.98
N ASN A 203 11.91 0.89 21.86
CA ASN A 203 12.04 1.45 23.20
C ASN A 203 12.30 0.32 24.22
N SER A 204 12.78 0.64 25.43
CA SER A 204 13.28 -0.37 26.37
C SER A 204 12.25 -1.43 26.76
N ASP A 205 10.93 -1.17 26.66
CA ASP A 205 9.92 -2.11 27.16
C ASP A 205 8.56 -2.17 26.41
N VAL A 206 8.27 -1.31 25.43
CA VAL A 206 6.99 -1.35 24.66
C VAL A 206 7.20 -0.82 23.25
N GLY A 207 6.67 -1.53 22.25
CA GLY A 207 6.54 -1.04 20.88
C GLY A 207 7.82 -1.11 20.02
N TRP A 208 7.70 -1.69 18.83
CA TRP A 208 8.65 -1.53 17.72
C TRP A 208 7.97 -1.78 16.38
N TYR A 209 8.58 -1.27 15.32
CA TYR A 209 8.24 -1.62 13.96
C TYR A 209 8.98 -2.88 13.51
N TYR A 210 8.40 -3.58 12.55
CA TYR A 210 9.05 -4.71 11.90
C TYR A 210 8.75 -4.79 10.40
N PHE A 211 9.73 -5.31 9.66
CA PHE A 211 9.64 -5.70 8.26
C PHE A 211 10.26 -7.08 8.13
N ARG A 212 9.44 -8.11 7.92
CA ARG A 212 9.85 -9.51 7.99
C ARG A 212 9.53 -10.25 6.69
N ILE A 213 10.28 -11.31 6.44
CA ILE A 213 10.11 -12.23 5.32
C ILE A 213 10.01 -13.67 5.82
N SER A 214 9.21 -14.49 5.14
CA SER A 214 9.12 -15.94 5.36
C SER A 214 8.53 -16.60 4.12
N SER A 215 9.09 -17.74 3.69
CA SER A 215 8.47 -18.62 2.69
C SER A 215 7.96 -17.94 1.40
N GLY A 216 8.62 -16.86 0.95
CA GLY A 216 8.24 -16.12 -0.26
C GLY A 216 7.31 -14.93 -0.03
N TYR A 217 6.91 -14.70 1.22
CA TYR A 217 6.03 -13.62 1.64
C TYR A 217 6.78 -12.60 2.50
N TYR A 218 6.22 -11.40 2.60
CA TYR A 218 6.64 -10.36 3.53
C TYR A 218 5.47 -9.84 4.36
N VAL A 219 5.80 -9.27 5.51
CA VAL A 219 4.86 -8.59 6.41
C VAL A 219 5.50 -7.36 7.02
N LEU A 220 4.67 -6.35 7.25
CA LEU A 220 5.01 -5.06 7.84
C LEU A 220 4.03 -4.77 8.96
N GLY A 221 4.49 -4.18 10.06
CA GLY A 221 3.62 -3.78 11.14
C GLY A 221 4.37 -3.18 12.32
N ASP A 222 3.64 -2.96 13.40
CA ASP A 222 4.19 -2.54 14.68
C ASP A 222 3.50 -3.26 15.83
N THR A 223 4.20 -3.35 16.97
CA THR A 223 3.71 -4.07 18.15
C THR A 223 2.82 -3.23 19.07
N ASP A 224 2.74 -1.91 18.86
CA ASP A 224 1.99 -1.01 19.75
C ASP A 224 0.53 -0.88 19.31
N SER A 225 0.28 -0.50 18.06
CA SER A 225 -1.08 -0.44 17.51
C SER A 225 -1.63 -1.81 17.15
N GLY A 226 -0.77 -2.84 17.12
CA GLY A 226 -1.13 -4.18 16.64
C GLY A 226 -1.64 -4.14 15.20
N GLN A 227 -1.18 -3.18 14.39
CA GLN A 227 -1.55 -3.06 12.99
C GLN A 227 -0.46 -3.73 12.16
N TRP A 228 -0.88 -4.61 11.27
CA TRP A 228 -0.01 -5.25 10.28
C TRP A 228 -0.75 -5.38 8.96
N ILE A 229 0.02 -5.45 7.87
CA ILE A 229 -0.52 -5.87 6.59
C ILE A 229 -0.67 -7.40 6.57
N ASP A 230 -1.55 -7.91 5.73
CA ASP A 230 -1.58 -9.34 5.44
C ASP A 230 -0.26 -9.79 4.80
N TRP A 231 0.13 -11.04 5.08
CA TRP A 231 1.28 -11.65 4.42
C TRP A 231 1.12 -11.58 2.91
N THR A 232 2.03 -10.85 2.27
CA THR A 232 1.94 -10.53 0.84
C THR A 232 3.10 -11.18 0.10
N GLU A 233 2.84 -11.75 -1.07
CA GLU A 233 3.86 -12.43 -1.89
C GLU A 233 4.89 -11.41 -2.43
N GLY A 234 6.17 -11.80 -2.48
CA GLY A 234 7.20 -10.99 -3.14
C GLY A 234 8.63 -11.20 -2.65
N ALA A 235 8.84 -11.94 -1.55
CA ALA A 235 10.17 -12.24 -1.06
C ALA A 235 10.79 -13.41 -1.85
N SER A 236 12.11 -13.37 -2.05
CA SER A 236 12.85 -14.52 -2.56
C SER A 236 13.00 -15.59 -1.47
N THR A 237 12.84 -16.86 -1.85
CA THR A 237 13.09 -18.03 -1.00
C THR A 237 14.49 -18.61 -1.17
N THR A 238 15.19 -18.23 -2.24
CA THR A 238 16.50 -18.81 -2.61
C THR A 238 17.65 -17.82 -2.42
N ASP A 239 17.37 -16.53 -2.62
CA ASP A 239 18.36 -15.46 -2.67
C ASP A 239 18.19 -14.49 -1.50
N TYR A 240 19.12 -13.55 -1.40
CA TYR A 240 18.99 -12.45 -0.45
C TYR A 240 17.87 -11.52 -0.85
N ASN A 241 17.11 -11.09 0.15
CA ASN A 241 16.15 -10.02 0.05
C ASN A 241 16.77 -8.72 0.57
N LEU A 242 16.57 -7.63 -0.16
CA LEU A 242 16.85 -6.29 0.33
C LEU A 242 15.55 -5.71 0.92
N LEU A 243 15.57 -5.45 2.22
CA LEU A 243 14.53 -4.70 2.92
C LEU A 243 15.01 -3.27 3.10
N THR A 244 14.26 -2.30 2.58
CA THR A 244 14.54 -0.88 2.77
C THR A 244 13.36 -0.22 3.45
N VAL A 245 13.62 0.47 4.56
CA VAL A 245 12.68 1.36 5.22
C VAL A 245 13.18 2.78 5.02
N ARG A 246 12.44 3.58 4.26
CA ARG A 246 12.73 4.99 4.04
C ARG A 246 11.78 5.84 4.86
N LYS A 247 12.32 6.72 5.68
CA LYS A 247 11.59 7.82 6.30
C LYS A 247 11.89 9.08 5.51
N TYR A 248 10.86 9.70 4.97
CA TYR A 248 10.98 10.98 4.29
C TYR A 248 9.84 11.89 4.70
N ASP A 249 10.19 13.04 5.25
CA ASP A 249 9.29 13.98 5.89
C ASP A 249 8.41 13.23 6.93
N ASP A 250 7.09 13.16 6.74
CA ASP A 250 6.17 12.49 7.70
C ASP A 250 5.67 11.13 7.20
N THR A 251 6.41 10.47 6.30
CA THR A 251 5.99 9.20 5.69
C THR A 251 7.10 8.15 5.73
N TYR A 252 6.71 6.91 6.05
CA TYR A 252 7.50 5.71 5.83
C TYR A 252 7.15 5.06 4.49
N TYR A 253 8.18 4.69 3.74
CA TYR A 253 8.11 3.94 2.48
C TYR A 253 8.89 2.64 2.65
N PHE A 254 8.31 1.53 2.24
CA PHE A 254 8.90 0.19 2.39
C PHE A 254 9.20 -0.38 1.02
N PHE A 255 10.43 -0.83 0.82
CA PHE A 255 10.84 -1.47 -0.42
C PHE A 255 11.35 -2.88 -0.16
N LEU A 256 10.90 -3.82 -0.98
CA LEU A 256 11.41 -5.17 -1.06
C LEU A 256 12.11 -5.33 -2.40
N ASN A 257 13.40 -5.67 -2.37
CA ASN A 257 14.20 -5.86 -3.58
C ASN A 257 14.13 -4.65 -4.54
N LYS A 258 14.15 -3.43 -3.95
CA LYS A 258 14.00 -2.12 -4.61
C LYS A 258 12.61 -1.81 -5.18
N THR A 259 11.66 -2.73 -5.09
CA THR A 259 10.27 -2.48 -5.44
C THR A 259 9.56 -1.93 -4.22
N LEU A 260 8.88 -0.79 -4.35
CA LEU A 260 8.06 -0.31 -3.25
C LEU A 260 6.87 -1.24 -3.04
N VAL A 261 6.67 -1.64 -1.79
CA VAL A 261 5.66 -2.61 -1.37
C VAL A 261 4.60 -2.06 -0.42
N TYR A 262 4.88 -0.95 0.28
CA TYR A 262 3.93 -0.35 1.23
C TYR A 262 4.34 1.07 1.63
N THR A 263 3.39 1.86 2.10
CA THR A 263 3.61 3.19 2.70
C THR A 263 2.74 3.36 3.95
N ARG A 264 3.21 4.15 4.93
CA ARG A 264 2.38 4.58 6.07
C ARG A 264 2.87 5.90 6.66
N ALA A 265 2.02 6.57 7.43
CA ALA A 265 2.43 7.74 8.20
C ALA A 265 3.56 7.41 9.19
N TYR A 266 4.54 8.31 9.29
CA TYR A 266 5.59 8.26 10.31
C TYR A 266 5.01 8.60 11.69
N SER A 267 5.44 7.89 12.74
CA SER A 267 5.16 8.25 14.13
C SER A 267 6.44 8.32 14.96
N THR A 268 6.45 9.23 15.92
CA THR A 268 7.52 9.43 16.91
C THR A 268 7.35 8.58 18.17
N ASP A 269 6.35 7.71 18.23
CA ASP A 269 6.01 6.93 19.44
C ASP A 269 7.08 5.88 19.81
N PHE A 270 8.07 5.68 18.94
CA PHE A 270 9.03 4.59 18.98
C PHE A 270 10.46 5.06 19.29
N GLY A 271 11.24 4.19 19.94
CA GLY A 271 12.60 4.48 20.40
C GLY A 271 13.65 4.53 19.30
N SER A 272 14.93 4.65 19.66
CA SER A 272 16.02 4.82 18.67
C SER A 272 16.80 3.54 18.35
N LYS A 273 16.45 2.39 18.92
CA LYS A 273 17.18 1.14 18.66
C LYS A 273 16.65 0.42 17.41
N PHE A 274 17.54 -0.31 16.76
CA PHE A 274 17.25 -1.15 15.60
C PHE A 274 18.03 -2.47 15.71
N GLY A 275 17.61 -3.47 14.96
CA GLY A 275 18.20 -4.79 15.01
C GLY A 275 17.53 -5.75 14.05
N ILE A 276 17.77 -7.03 14.30
CA ILE A 276 17.29 -8.13 13.47
C ILE A 276 16.48 -9.07 14.36
N ILE A 277 15.32 -9.48 13.87
CA ILE A 277 14.48 -10.47 14.54
C ILE A 277 14.49 -11.77 13.74
N ILE A 278 14.65 -12.90 14.44
CA ILE A 278 14.52 -14.24 13.88
C ILE A 278 13.45 -14.97 14.70
N ASP A 279 12.38 -15.41 14.05
CA ASP A 279 11.32 -16.15 14.73
C ASP A 279 11.71 -17.61 15.02
N GLN A 280 10.75 -18.40 15.50
CA GLN A 280 10.96 -19.71 16.09
C GLN A 280 11.70 -20.66 15.14
N SER A 281 12.75 -21.29 15.67
CA SER A 281 13.61 -22.25 14.96
C SER A 281 14.23 -21.74 13.65
N GLY A 282 14.25 -20.42 13.45
CA GLY A 282 14.74 -19.78 12.24
C GLY A 282 16.25 -19.57 12.24
N ALA A 283 16.83 -19.43 11.04
CA ALA A 283 18.20 -19.00 10.84
C ALA A 283 18.32 -18.09 9.62
N ALA A 284 19.25 -17.14 9.67
CA ALA A 284 19.50 -16.23 8.56
C ALA A 284 20.98 -15.88 8.41
N ALA A 285 21.35 -15.56 7.17
CA ALA A 285 22.60 -14.92 6.82
C ALA A 285 22.33 -13.45 6.44
N ILE A 286 23.11 -12.54 6.99
CA ILE A 286 23.01 -11.10 6.75
C ILE A 286 24.26 -10.66 5.99
N ASP A 287 24.05 -10.12 4.79
CA ASP A 287 25.12 -9.64 3.91
C ASP A 287 25.55 -8.22 4.31
N PHE A 288 24.58 -7.34 4.60
CA PHE A 288 24.86 -6.04 5.18
C PHE A 288 23.65 -5.45 5.91
N ILE A 289 23.92 -4.47 6.76
CA ILE A 289 22.93 -3.58 7.34
C ILE A 289 23.47 -2.15 7.38
N GLY A 290 22.63 -1.17 7.09
CA GLY A 290 23.04 0.23 7.07
C GLY A 290 21.92 1.20 7.38
N ILE A 291 22.32 2.36 7.91
CA ILE A 291 21.50 3.53 8.14
C ILE A 291 22.14 4.70 7.41
N TYR A 292 21.37 5.34 6.54
CA TYR A 292 21.84 6.42 5.69
C TYR A 292 20.94 7.63 5.86
N LEU A 293 21.50 8.83 6.00
CA LEU A 293 20.75 10.07 6.09
C LEU A 293 20.74 10.76 4.73
N VAL A 294 19.63 11.41 4.41
CA VAL A 294 19.58 12.31 3.27
C VAL A 294 20.48 13.52 3.53
N ASP A 295 21.36 13.85 2.59
CA ASP A 295 22.08 15.12 2.61
C ASP A 295 21.12 16.27 2.28
N GLU A 296 20.53 16.88 3.30
CA GLU A 296 19.56 17.98 3.17
C GLU A 296 20.12 19.18 2.39
N GLY A 297 21.45 19.36 2.34
CA GLY A 297 22.11 20.43 1.56
C GLY A 297 22.18 20.16 0.06
N LYS A 298 21.84 18.94 -0.38
CA LYS A 298 21.81 18.49 -1.78
C LYS A 298 20.46 17.88 -2.18
N LYS A 299 19.40 18.22 -1.45
CA LYS A 299 18.01 17.91 -1.83
C LYS A 299 17.66 18.78 -3.05
N THR A 300 17.88 18.31 -4.28
CA THR A 300 17.48 19.05 -5.47
C THR A 300 15.99 18.83 -5.75
N GLY A 301 15.28 19.94 -5.98
CA GLY A 301 13.94 19.89 -6.57
C GLY A 301 14.08 19.66 -8.08
N ASN A 302 13.34 18.69 -8.58
CA ASN A 302 13.21 18.22 -9.97
C ASN A 302 14.36 17.36 -10.52
N ILE A 303 14.12 16.04 -10.51
CA ILE A 303 14.45 14.94 -11.46
C ILE A 303 15.66 15.23 -12.40
N VAL A 304 16.74 14.44 -12.48
CA VAL A 304 16.90 13.01 -12.85
C VAL A 304 18.28 12.53 -12.34
N PRO A 305 18.44 11.30 -11.82
CA PRO A 305 19.47 10.43 -12.41
C PRO A 305 19.15 8.93 -12.42
N THR A 306 19.40 8.32 -13.58
CA THR A 306 19.52 6.89 -13.82
C THR A 306 20.43 6.18 -12.81
N SER A 307 19.82 5.29 -12.02
CA SER A 307 20.44 4.16 -11.31
C SER A 307 21.58 4.49 -10.32
N LEU A 308 21.25 4.69 -9.05
CA LEU A 308 22.15 4.35 -7.95
C LEU A 308 21.95 2.87 -7.58
N SER A 309 23.03 2.09 -7.65
CA SER A 309 22.99 0.65 -7.39
C SER A 309 23.43 0.38 -5.95
N ILE A 310 22.88 -0.67 -5.32
CA ILE A 310 23.27 -1.15 -3.97
C ILE A 310 24.79 -1.34 -3.82
N GLU A 311 25.53 -1.55 -4.92
CA GLU A 311 27.00 -1.62 -4.93
C GLU A 311 27.66 -0.36 -4.32
N GLU A 312 27.01 0.80 -4.41
CA GLU A 312 27.53 2.07 -3.88
C GLU A 312 27.21 2.28 -2.39
N ARG A 313 26.13 1.68 -1.86
CA ARG A 313 25.73 1.82 -0.45
C ARG A 313 26.34 0.78 0.48
N SER A 314 26.56 -0.43 -0.02
CA SER A 314 27.15 -1.56 0.73
C SER A 314 28.62 -1.37 1.14
N GLY A 315 29.21 -0.17 1.00
CA GLY A 315 30.64 0.05 1.25
C GLY A 315 31.56 -0.76 0.31
N CYS A 316 31.01 -1.43 -0.72
CA CYS A 316 31.71 -2.31 -1.64
C CYS A 316 32.64 -1.61 -2.64
N ALA A 317 33.11 -0.39 -2.34
CA ALA A 317 34.23 0.20 -3.07
C ALA A 317 35.50 -0.68 -3.01
N SER A 318 35.60 -1.58 -2.01
CA SER A 318 36.72 -2.53 -1.87
C SER A 318 36.63 -3.79 -2.75
N LYS A 319 35.48 -4.07 -3.40
CA LYS A 319 35.31 -5.25 -4.27
C LYS A 319 35.42 -4.97 -5.78
N LYS A 320 35.68 -3.72 -6.18
CA LYS A 320 36.06 -3.34 -7.55
C LYS A 320 37.44 -2.66 -7.56
N GLU A 321 38.51 -3.44 -7.56
CA GLU A 321 39.68 -3.02 -8.34
C GLU A 321 39.28 -3.08 -9.82
N VAL A 322 38.69 -2.00 -10.34
CA VAL A 322 38.64 -1.78 -11.79
C VAL A 322 39.68 -0.71 -12.10
N SER A 323 40.82 -1.20 -12.58
CA SER A 323 41.84 -0.42 -13.23
C SER A 323 41.25 0.50 -14.30
N LEU A 324 41.09 1.78 -13.98
CA LEU A 324 40.90 2.81 -15.00
C LEU A 324 42.25 3.05 -15.66
N LYS A 325 42.53 2.34 -16.76
CA LYS A 325 43.55 2.78 -17.71
C LYS A 325 43.11 4.11 -18.28
N ARG A 326 43.83 5.18 -17.91
CA ARG A 326 43.77 6.49 -18.56
C ARG A 326 43.97 6.30 -20.07
N ILE A 327 43.00 6.77 -20.85
CA ILE A 327 43.23 7.10 -22.24
C ILE A 327 43.67 8.57 -22.22
N ASN A 328 44.95 8.78 -22.56
CA ASN A 328 45.49 10.09 -22.93
C ASN A 328 45.06 10.43 -24.36
#